data_AF-A0A3E0Q886-F1
#
_entry.id   AF-A0A3E0Q886-F1
#
_cell.length_a   1.000
_cell.length_b   1.000
_cell.length_c   1.000
_cell.angle_alpha   90.00
_cell.angle_beta   90.00
_cell.angle_gamma   90.00
#
_symmetry.space_group_name_H-M   'P 1'
#
loop_
_entity.id
_entity.type
_entity.pdbx_description
1 polymer ?
#
loop_
_entity_poly.entity_id
_entity_poly.type
_entity_poly.pdbx_seq_one_letter_code
_entity_poly.pdbx_strand_id
1 'polypeptide(L)'
;MPSTAFQQWETARATALDEVEQAHRGVGGDARGRRFATERINHAYAVILASHFQGFCRDLHAECVAFLTANVNPPSLRPILQADLVLHLQLNSRNATCSSLGADFNRLGLAFWDEIEQQDARTSRRMELLDELNVWRNAIAHQDFRNVRVSGVLRLETVRGWRRACRGLARSFDTVLQEHLDRLIGVPPW
;
A
#
# COMPACT_ATOMS: atom_id res chain seq x y z
N MET A 1 -3.98 10.01 -17.49
CA MET A 1 -4.72 10.43 -16.27
C MET A 1 -4.35 9.44 -15.17
N PRO A 2 -4.38 9.71 -13.85
CA PRO A 2 -4.06 8.67 -12.86
C PRO A 2 -5.20 7.66 -12.69
N SER A 3 -4.91 6.46 -12.18
CA SER A 3 -5.93 5.46 -11.82
C SER A 3 -6.91 5.99 -10.78
N THR A 4 -8.09 5.38 -10.70
CA THR A 4 -9.08 5.75 -9.68
C THR A 4 -8.55 5.43 -8.28
N ALA A 5 -7.88 4.29 -8.11
CA ALA A 5 -7.23 3.87 -6.88
C ALA A 5 -6.22 4.92 -6.38
N PHE A 6 -5.38 5.45 -7.27
CA PHE A 6 -4.40 6.48 -6.90
C PHE A 6 -5.07 7.81 -6.57
N GLN A 7 -6.12 8.20 -7.30
CA GLN A 7 -6.92 9.39 -6.95
C GLN A 7 -7.56 9.26 -5.56
N GLN A 8 -8.13 8.09 -5.23
CA GLN A 8 -8.71 7.82 -3.91
C GLN A 8 -7.64 7.81 -2.80
N TRP A 9 -6.44 7.31 -3.10
CA TRP A 9 -5.31 7.36 -2.19
C TRP A 9 -4.92 8.80 -1.85
N GLU A 10 -4.79 9.66 -2.86
CA GLU A 10 -4.41 11.07 -2.69
C GLU A 10 -5.52 11.95 -2.11
N THR A 11 -6.77 11.48 -2.11
CA THR A 11 -7.94 12.22 -1.60
C THR A 11 -8.51 11.58 -0.34
N ALA A 12 -9.54 10.73 -0.46
CA ALA A 12 -10.31 10.20 0.67
C ALA A 12 -9.43 9.50 1.71
N ARG A 13 -8.46 8.69 1.28
CA ARG A 13 -7.55 7.98 2.19
C ARG A 13 -6.53 8.93 2.82
N ALA A 14 -6.04 9.92 2.08
CA ALA A 14 -5.16 10.95 2.62
C ALA A 14 -5.87 11.77 3.71
N THR A 15 -7.13 12.18 3.48
CA THR A 15 -7.96 12.88 4.46
C THR A 15 -8.14 12.07 5.74
N ALA A 16 -8.50 10.79 5.63
CA ALA A 16 -8.65 9.91 6.80
C ALA A 16 -7.34 9.79 7.61
N LEU A 17 -6.18 9.77 6.94
CA LEU A 17 -4.88 9.77 7.61
C LEU A 17 -4.55 11.12 8.27
N ASP A 18 -5.00 12.24 7.69
CA ASP A 18 -4.84 13.58 8.27
C ASP A 18 -5.68 13.76 9.54
N GLU A 19 -6.89 13.19 9.57
CA GLU A 19 -7.75 13.17 10.77
C GLU A 19 -7.06 12.49 11.95
N VAL A 20 -6.34 11.38 11.71
CA VAL A 20 -5.56 10.71 12.75
C VAL A 20 -4.40 11.58 13.26
N GLU A 21 -3.70 12.28 12.36
CA GLU A 21 -2.65 13.23 12.77
C GLU A 21 -3.21 14.45 13.52
N GLN A 22 -4.42 14.89 13.19
CA GLN A 22 -5.11 15.95 13.91
C GLN A 22 -5.54 15.48 15.31
N ALA A 23 -6.08 14.27 15.43
CA ALA A 23 -6.40 13.65 16.71
C ALA A 23 -5.16 13.51 17.60
N HIS A 24 -4.02 13.08 17.03
CA HIS A 24 -2.74 13.05 17.75
C HIS A 24 -2.36 14.43 18.31
N ARG A 25 -2.52 15.51 17.52
CA ARG A 25 -2.25 16.88 17.96
C ARG A 25 -3.17 17.32 19.10
N GLY A 26 -4.47 17.01 19.02
CA GLY A 26 -5.44 17.34 20.07
C GLY A 26 -5.16 16.63 21.41
N VAL A 27 -4.51 15.47 21.37
CA VAL A 27 -4.09 14.71 22.55
C VAL A 27 -2.70 15.14 23.06
N GLY A 28 -1.94 15.96 22.32
CA GLY A 28 -0.62 16.46 22.73
C GLY A 28 -0.68 17.62 23.74
N GLY A 29 0.18 17.59 24.77
CA GLY A 29 0.43 18.67 25.74
C GLY A 29 0.87 18.16 27.12
N ASP A 30 0.95 19.01 28.15
CA ASP A 30 1.81 18.77 29.34
C ASP A 30 1.20 17.95 30.50
N ALA A 31 -0.02 17.41 30.37
CA ALA A 31 -0.69 16.68 31.45
C ALA A 31 -0.17 15.24 31.65
N ARG A 32 -0.13 14.78 32.91
CA ARG A 32 0.32 13.44 33.34
C ARG A 32 -0.55 12.33 32.69
N GLY A 33 0.07 11.33 32.07
CA GLY A 33 -0.61 10.20 31.39
C GLY A 33 -0.65 10.27 29.85
N ARG A 34 -0.32 11.42 29.25
CA ARG A 34 -0.38 11.61 27.79
C ARG A 34 0.60 10.77 26.97
N ARG A 35 1.79 10.44 27.49
CA ARG A 35 2.79 9.63 26.78
C ARG A 35 2.22 8.30 26.28
N PHE A 36 1.47 7.61 27.14
CA PHE A 36 0.83 6.34 26.78
C PHE A 36 -0.34 6.56 25.80
N ALA A 37 -1.11 7.64 25.95
CA ALA A 37 -2.20 7.97 25.02
C ALA A 37 -1.68 8.27 23.61
N THR A 38 -0.61 9.08 23.49
CA THR A 38 0.03 9.39 22.20
C THR A 38 0.66 8.15 21.56
N GLU A 39 1.20 7.23 22.36
CA GLU A 39 1.72 5.96 21.87
C GLU A 39 0.62 5.06 21.29
N ARG A 40 -0.54 4.95 21.97
CA ARG A 40 -1.70 4.22 21.44
C ARG A 40 -2.24 4.84 20.15
N ILE A 41 -2.21 6.17 20.03
CA ILE A 41 -2.58 6.86 18.80
C ILE A 41 -1.59 6.54 17.68
N ASN A 42 -0.28 6.50 17.96
CA ASN A 42 0.72 6.10 16.96
C ASN A 42 0.51 4.65 16.49
N HIS A 43 0.17 3.74 17.41
CA HIS A 43 -0.16 2.35 17.05
C HIS A 43 -1.40 2.30 16.14
N ALA A 44 -2.47 3.00 16.52
CA ALA A 44 -3.68 3.09 15.70
C ALA A 44 -3.35 3.68 14.31
N TYR A 45 -2.51 4.71 14.27
CA TYR A 45 -2.11 5.35 13.03
C TYR A 45 -1.36 4.40 12.09
N ALA A 46 -0.41 3.61 12.61
CA ALA A 46 0.30 2.61 11.84
C ALA A 46 -0.66 1.55 11.25
N VAL A 47 -1.59 1.04 12.04
CA VAL A 47 -2.57 0.04 11.58
C VAL A 47 -3.51 0.62 10.51
N ILE A 48 -4.00 1.84 10.72
CA ILE A 48 -4.87 2.55 9.76
C ILE A 48 -4.11 2.82 8.45
N LEU A 49 -2.88 3.31 8.53
CA LEU A 49 -2.02 3.54 7.37
C LEU A 49 -1.82 2.26 6.55
N ALA A 50 -1.41 1.17 7.20
CA ALA A 50 -1.19 -0.10 6.53
C ALA A 50 -2.47 -0.65 5.89
N SER A 51 -3.62 -0.45 6.54
CA SER A 51 -4.92 -0.89 6.03
C SER A 51 -5.35 -0.08 4.80
N HIS A 52 -5.20 1.25 4.83
CA HIS A 52 -5.49 2.10 3.67
C HIS A 52 -4.55 1.79 2.50
N PHE A 53 -3.27 1.56 2.77
CA PHE A 53 -2.30 1.24 1.72
C PHE A 53 -2.59 -0.14 1.09
N GLN A 54 -2.94 -1.14 1.89
CA GLN A 54 -3.41 -2.43 1.38
C GLN A 54 -4.69 -2.30 0.56
N GLY A 55 -5.64 -1.48 1.01
CA GLY A 55 -6.84 -1.14 0.25
C GLY A 55 -6.50 -0.58 -1.13
N PHE A 56 -5.60 0.40 -1.18
CA PHE A 56 -5.09 0.97 -2.43
C PHE A 56 -4.48 -0.07 -3.36
N CYS A 57 -3.61 -0.94 -2.85
CA CYS A 57 -2.99 -1.97 -3.68
C CYS A 57 -4.02 -2.94 -4.27
N ARG A 58 -5.07 -3.29 -3.51
CA ARG A 58 -6.16 -4.15 -4.02
C ARG A 58 -6.98 -3.47 -5.11
N ASP A 59 -7.36 -2.21 -4.90
CA ASP A 59 -8.16 -1.47 -5.88
C ASP A 59 -7.37 -1.28 -7.17
N LEU A 60 -6.08 -0.92 -7.07
CA LEU A 60 -5.22 -0.74 -8.23
C LEU A 60 -5.03 -2.05 -9.00
N HIS A 61 -4.84 -3.17 -8.29
CA HIS A 61 -4.76 -4.49 -8.92
C HIS A 61 -6.06 -4.83 -9.65
N ALA A 62 -7.22 -4.59 -9.03
CA ALA A 62 -8.52 -4.82 -9.64
C ALA A 62 -8.74 -3.96 -10.90
N GLU A 63 -8.32 -2.69 -10.89
CA GLU A 63 -8.35 -1.82 -12.07
C GLU A 63 -7.47 -2.36 -13.20
N CYS A 64 -6.25 -2.83 -12.90
CA CYS A 64 -5.38 -3.46 -13.89
C CYS A 64 -6.01 -4.71 -14.50
N VAL A 65 -6.57 -5.58 -13.67
CA VAL A 65 -7.24 -6.82 -14.13
C VAL A 65 -8.44 -6.49 -15.00
N ALA A 66 -9.28 -5.54 -14.59
CA ALA A 66 -10.44 -5.10 -15.38
C ALA A 66 -10.01 -4.58 -16.75
N PHE A 67 -8.97 -3.75 -16.82
CA PHE A 67 -8.42 -3.25 -18.08
C PHE A 67 -7.87 -4.37 -18.97
N LEU A 68 -7.03 -5.25 -18.43
CA LEU A 68 -6.44 -6.36 -19.19
C LEU A 68 -7.53 -7.26 -19.78
N THR A 69 -8.47 -7.68 -18.94
CA THR A 69 -9.55 -8.59 -19.33
C THR A 69 -10.49 -7.98 -20.34
N ALA A 70 -10.78 -6.67 -20.27
CA ALA A 70 -11.58 -5.98 -21.28
C ALA A 70 -10.96 -6.02 -22.68
N ASN A 71 -9.63 -6.08 -22.77
CA ASN A 71 -8.87 -6.06 -24.02
C ASN A 71 -8.50 -7.45 -24.55
N VAL A 72 -8.92 -8.53 -23.90
CA VAL A 72 -8.67 -9.90 -24.37
C VAL A 72 -9.66 -10.34 -25.44
N ASN A 73 -9.11 -11.00 -26.47
CA ASN A 73 -9.84 -11.67 -27.54
C ASN A 73 -9.41 -13.15 -27.65
N PRO A 74 -10.36 -14.09 -27.88
CA PRO A 74 -11.81 -13.86 -28.01
C PRO A 74 -12.50 -13.49 -26.68
N PRO A 75 -13.65 -12.80 -26.71
CA PRO A 75 -14.35 -12.36 -25.49
C PRO A 75 -14.75 -13.46 -24.51
N SER A 76 -14.85 -14.71 -24.99
CA SER A 76 -15.13 -15.89 -24.15
C SER A 76 -14.03 -16.19 -23.13
N LEU A 77 -12.78 -15.73 -23.35
CA LEU A 77 -11.67 -15.94 -22.42
C LEU A 77 -11.64 -14.93 -21.26
N ARG A 78 -12.33 -13.79 -21.39
CA ARG A 78 -12.32 -12.71 -20.39
C ARG A 78 -12.70 -13.16 -18.98
N PRO A 79 -13.84 -13.87 -18.76
CA PRO A 79 -14.20 -14.30 -17.41
C PRO A 79 -13.22 -15.34 -16.84
N ILE A 80 -12.61 -16.17 -17.70
CA ILE A 80 -11.63 -17.17 -17.27
C ILE A 80 -10.35 -16.46 -16.79
N LEU A 81 -9.84 -15.52 -17.58
CA LEU A 81 -8.66 -14.74 -17.22
C LEU A 81 -8.90 -13.88 -15.98
N GLN A 82 -10.06 -13.23 -15.87
CA GLN A 82 -10.42 -12.46 -14.69
C GLN A 82 -10.44 -13.35 -13.44
N ALA A 83 -11.10 -14.50 -13.52
CA ALA A 83 -11.16 -15.46 -12.41
C ALA A 83 -9.77 -15.93 -12.00
N ASP A 84 -8.90 -16.23 -12.96
CA ASP A 84 -7.52 -16.60 -12.66
C ASP A 84 -6.82 -15.46 -11.94
N LEU A 85 -6.73 -14.27 -12.54
CA LEU A 85 -5.94 -13.14 -12.01
C LEU A 85 -6.35 -12.68 -10.61
N VAL A 86 -7.59 -12.93 -10.16
CA VAL A 86 -8.06 -12.62 -8.80
C VAL A 86 -8.02 -13.81 -7.84
N LEU A 87 -7.80 -15.02 -8.35
CA LEU A 87 -7.73 -16.24 -7.54
C LEU A 87 -6.54 -16.17 -6.59
N HIS A 88 -6.75 -16.48 -5.31
CA HIS A 88 -5.69 -16.56 -4.30
C HIS A 88 -4.82 -15.29 -4.14
N LEU A 89 -5.35 -14.10 -4.47
CA LEU A 89 -4.64 -12.85 -4.17
C LEU A 89 -4.23 -12.80 -2.70
N GLN A 90 -2.93 -12.67 -2.48
CA GLN A 90 -2.37 -12.61 -1.13
C GLN A 90 -2.93 -11.40 -0.40
N LEU A 91 -3.15 -10.28 -1.09
CA LEU A 91 -3.74 -9.07 -0.50
C LEU A 91 -5.16 -9.27 0.07
N ASN A 92 -5.87 -10.36 -0.26
CA ASN A 92 -7.17 -10.67 0.35
C ASN A 92 -7.06 -11.30 1.74
N SER A 93 -5.91 -11.88 2.09
CA SER A 93 -5.73 -12.63 3.35
C SER A 93 -4.45 -12.30 4.11
N ARG A 94 -3.53 -11.56 3.49
CA ARG A 94 -2.23 -11.14 4.02
C ARG A 94 -2.07 -9.63 3.94
N ASN A 95 -1.10 -9.11 4.67
CA ASN A 95 -0.74 -7.69 4.60
C ASN A 95 -0.07 -7.35 3.27
N ALA A 96 -0.07 -6.07 2.90
CA ALA A 96 0.66 -5.55 1.73
C ALA A 96 2.17 -5.41 2.03
N THR A 97 2.88 -6.54 2.09
CA THR A 97 4.35 -6.60 2.20
C THR A 97 4.98 -6.61 0.81
N CYS A 98 6.29 -6.41 0.71
CA CYS A 98 6.98 -6.51 -0.57
C CYS A 98 6.74 -7.87 -1.25
N SER A 99 6.76 -8.95 -0.46
CA SER A 99 6.51 -10.30 -0.96
C SER A 99 5.09 -10.52 -1.48
N SER A 100 4.06 -10.09 -0.74
CA SER A 100 2.67 -10.31 -1.18
C SER A 100 2.31 -9.43 -2.38
N LEU A 101 2.78 -8.19 -2.41
CA LEU A 101 2.60 -7.29 -3.54
C LEU A 101 3.29 -7.85 -4.80
N GLY A 102 4.54 -8.31 -4.67
CA GLY A 102 5.24 -8.95 -5.79
C GLY A 102 4.49 -10.17 -6.30
N ALA A 103 4.03 -11.04 -5.41
CA ALA A 103 3.28 -12.24 -5.78
C ALA A 103 1.99 -11.93 -6.55
N ASP A 104 1.26 -10.88 -6.16
CA ASP A 104 -0.03 -10.53 -6.78
C ASP A 104 0.16 -9.74 -8.09
N PHE A 105 1.06 -8.74 -8.11
CA PHE A 105 1.28 -7.88 -9.28
C PHE A 105 2.11 -8.56 -10.38
N ASN A 106 3.05 -9.47 -10.06
CA ASN A 106 3.81 -10.19 -11.09
C ASN A 106 2.91 -11.01 -12.03
N ARG A 107 1.70 -11.36 -11.59
CA ARG A 107 0.70 -12.06 -12.41
C ARG A 107 0.20 -11.25 -13.60
N LEU A 108 0.44 -9.94 -13.60
CA LEU A 108 0.14 -9.04 -14.72
C LEU A 108 1.24 -9.07 -15.81
N GLY A 109 2.24 -9.95 -15.68
CA GLY A 109 3.26 -10.18 -16.71
C GLY A 109 4.45 -9.22 -16.65
N LEU A 110 4.80 -8.72 -15.47
CA LEU A 110 5.96 -7.86 -15.24
C LEU A 110 6.79 -8.34 -14.04
N ALA A 111 8.06 -7.95 -14.01
CA ALA A 111 8.90 -8.05 -12.81
C ALA A 111 8.64 -6.81 -11.94
N PHE A 112 7.57 -6.87 -11.13
CA PHE A 112 6.95 -5.69 -10.51
C PHE A 112 7.95 -4.79 -9.77
N TRP A 113 8.72 -5.35 -8.83
CA TRP A 113 9.66 -4.56 -8.05
C TRP A 113 10.84 -4.05 -8.86
N ASP A 114 11.35 -4.85 -9.80
CA ASP A 114 12.46 -4.45 -10.66
C ASP A 114 12.09 -3.23 -11.52
N GLU A 115 10.87 -3.21 -12.09
CA GLU A 115 10.37 -2.08 -12.88
C GLU A 115 10.22 -0.81 -12.02
N ILE A 116 9.73 -0.95 -10.78
CA ILE A 116 9.56 0.20 -9.86
C ILE A 116 10.92 0.74 -9.38
N GLU A 117 11.88 -0.13 -9.10
CA GLU A 117 13.24 0.27 -8.70
C GLU A 117 14.01 0.94 -9.84
N GLN A 118 13.80 0.50 -11.09
CA GLN A 118 14.38 1.14 -12.27
C GLN A 118 13.87 2.58 -12.46
N GLN A 119 12.62 2.87 -12.11
CA GLN A 119 12.05 4.21 -12.24
C GLN A 119 12.46 5.19 -11.12
N ASP A 120 12.54 4.72 -9.86
CA ASP A 120 12.88 5.58 -8.72
C ASP A 120 13.87 4.89 -7.79
N ALA A 121 15.11 5.38 -7.76
CA ALA A 121 16.16 4.88 -6.87
C ALA A 121 15.80 4.98 -5.37
N ARG A 122 14.78 5.75 -5.00
CA ARG A 122 14.28 5.82 -3.61
C ARG A 122 13.40 4.61 -3.24
N THR A 123 13.00 3.79 -4.20
CA THR A 123 12.10 2.65 -4.00
C THR A 123 12.64 1.66 -2.98
N SER A 124 13.92 1.30 -3.03
CA SER A 124 14.49 0.33 -2.07
C SER A 124 14.32 0.80 -0.62
N ARG A 125 14.53 2.10 -0.34
CA ARG A 125 14.27 2.66 1.00
C ARG A 125 12.79 2.66 1.36
N ARG A 126 11.89 2.89 0.39
CA ARG A 126 10.44 2.85 0.63
C ARG A 126 9.96 1.42 0.91
N MET A 127 10.54 0.42 0.25
CA MET A 127 10.28 -1.00 0.50
C MET A 127 10.66 -1.40 1.92
N GLU A 128 11.85 -1.01 2.39
CA GLU A 128 12.26 -1.24 3.79
C GLU A 128 11.27 -0.63 4.79
N LEU A 129 10.82 0.61 4.54
CA LEU A 129 9.86 1.31 5.38
C LEU A 129 8.47 0.65 5.33
N LEU A 130 8.06 0.11 4.19
CA LEU A 130 6.81 -0.65 4.06
C LEU A 130 6.88 -1.97 4.84
N ASP A 131 7.99 -2.68 4.78
CA ASP A 131 8.16 -3.91 5.55
C ASP A 131 8.20 -3.63 7.05
N GLU A 132 8.88 -2.56 7.48
CA GLU A 132 8.86 -2.11 8.87
C GLU A 132 7.44 -1.78 9.36
N LEU A 133 6.65 -1.05 8.55
CA LEU A 133 5.25 -0.76 8.83
C LEU A 133 4.44 -2.05 9.04
N ASN A 134 4.62 -3.05 8.19
CA ASN A 134 3.88 -4.31 8.29
C ASN A 134 4.33 -5.17 9.49
N VAL A 135 5.61 -5.13 9.86
CA VAL A 135 6.10 -5.73 11.10
C VAL A 135 5.40 -5.11 12.30
N TRP A 136 5.32 -3.78 12.35
CA TRP A 136 4.61 -3.06 13.42
C TRP A 136 3.11 -3.36 13.43
N ARG A 137 2.45 -3.39 12.27
CA ARG A 137 1.02 -3.75 12.16
C ARG A 137 0.76 -5.12 12.79
N ASN A 138 1.57 -6.13 12.45
CA ASN A 138 1.44 -7.47 13.00
C ASN A 138 1.69 -7.49 14.51
N ALA A 139 2.73 -6.80 14.96
CA ALA A 139 3.04 -6.71 16.39
C ALA A 139 1.91 -6.08 17.19
N ILE A 140 1.32 -4.99 16.69
CA ILE A 140 0.17 -4.33 17.32
C ILE A 140 -1.06 -5.24 17.31
N ALA A 141 -1.37 -5.89 16.19
CA ALA A 141 -2.53 -6.75 16.06
C ALA A 141 -2.48 -7.96 17.00
N HIS A 142 -1.29 -8.55 17.17
CA HIS A 142 -1.09 -9.74 18.01
C HIS A 142 -0.58 -9.43 19.43
N GLN A 143 -0.38 -8.15 19.76
CA GLN A 143 0.30 -7.71 20.98
C GLN A 143 1.66 -8.41 21.18
N ASP A 144 2.38 -8.68 20.09
CA ASP A 144 3.65 -9.41 20.08
C ASP A 144 4.76 -8.60 19.39
N PHE A 145 5.61 -7.99 20.21
CA PHE A 145 6.64 -7.06 19.75
C PHE A 145 8.03 -7.68 19.62
N ARG A 146 8.17 -9.01 19.71
CA ARG A 146 9.48 -9.70 19.65
C ARG A 146 10.28 -9.43 18.36
N ASN A 147 9.57 -9.20 17.25
CA ASN A 147 10.18 -8.97 15.94
C ASN A 147 10.38 -7.49 15.60
N VAL A 148 9.96 -6.57 16.48
CA VAL A 148 10.15 -5.13 16.29
C VAL A 148 11.59 -4.78 16.69
N ARG A 149 12.43 -4.46 15.70
CA ARG A 149 13.86 -4.16 15.92
C ARG A 149 14.11 -2.87 16.69
N VAL A 150 13.16 -1.94 16.69
CA VAL A 150 13.28 -0.65 17.38
C VAL A 150 12.73 -0.79 18.79
N SER A 151 13.60 -0.67 19.81
CA SER A 151 13.19 -0.80 21.20
C SER A 151 12.26 0.34 21.63
N GLY A 152 11.00 0.01 21.89
CA GLY A 152 10.32 0.46 23.11
C GLY A 152 9.25 1.55 23.02
N VAL A 153 9.12 2.33 21.94
CA VAL A 153 7.98 3.25 21.73
C VAL A 153 7.86 3.61 20.25
N LEU A 154 6.67 3.45 19.66
CA LEU A 154 6.41 3.95 18.31
C LEU A 154 6.21 5.47 18.31
N ARG A 155 7.05 6.20 17.57
CA ARG A 155 7.01 7.67 17.46
C ARG A 155 6.19 8.10 16.24
N LEU A 156 5.52 9.25 16.35
CA LEU A 156 4.76 9.85 15.24
C LEU A 156 5.63 10.10 14.00
N GLU A 157 6.88 10.52 14.19
CA GLU A 157 7.83 10.76 13.09
C GLU A 157 8.06 9.50 12.25
N THR A 158 8.17 8.35 12.91
CA THR A 158 8.32 7.05 12.25
C THR A 158 7.11 6.75 11.38
N VAL A 159 5.89 6.91 11.92
CA VAL A 159 4.64 6.66 11.17
C VAL A 159 4.49 7.62 10.00
N ARG A 160 4.86 8.90 10.16
CA ARG A 160 4.91 9.87 9.06
C ARG A 160 5.93 9.50 7.99
N GLY A 161 7.07 8.91 8.39
CA GLY A 161 8.05 8.33 7.48
C GLY A 161 7.44 7.24 6.62
N TRP A 162 6.74 6.29 7.23
CA TRP A 162 6.01 5.24 6.51
C TRP A 162 4.93 5.81 5.60
N ARG A 163 4.15 6.81 6.04
CA ARG A 163 3.13 7.47 5.20
C ARG A 163 3.75 8.05 3.93
N ARG A 164 4.88 8.76 4.05
CA ARG A 164 5.60 9.31 2.90
C ARG A 164 6.10 8.21 1.97
N ALA A 165 6.59 7.09 2.52
CA ALA A 165 7.00 5.94 1.73
C ALA A 165 5.84 5.32 0.96
N CYS A 166 4.71 5.03 1.63
CA CYS A 166 3.49 4.52 1.00
C CYS A 166 2.98 5.46 -0.09
N ARG A 167 3.03 6.79 0.12
CA ARG A 167 2.64 7.77 -0.91
C ARG A 167 3.56 7.72 -2.13
N GLY A 168 4.87 7.65 -1.91
CA GLY A 168 5.85 7.52 -2.99
C GLY A 168 5.67 6.22 -3.77
N LEU A 169 5.42 5.11 -3.08
CA LEU A 169 5.12 3.81 -3.70
C LEU A 169 3.81 3.87 -4.50
N ALA A 170 2.75 4.45 -3.94
CA ALA A 170 1.46 4.54 -4.62
C ALA A 170 1.56 5.26 -5.97
N ARG A 171 2.32 6.36 -6.02
CA ARG A 171 2.60 7.07 -7.26
C ARG A 171 3.40 6.21 -8.25
N SER A 172 4.44 5.53 -7.75
CA SER A 172 5.32 4.72 -8.60
C SER A 172 4.56 3.51 -9.18
N PHE A 173 3.69 2.88 -8.38
CA PHE A 173 2.84 1.78 -8.83
C PHE A 173 1.89 2.25 -9.94
N ASP A 174 1.22 3.38 -9.73
CA ASP A 174 0.30 3.96 -10.72
C ASP A 174 0.98 4.21 -12.06
N THR A 175 2.19 4.79 -12.03
CA THR A 175 2.98 5.09 -13.24
C THR A 175 3.49 3.83 -13.93
N VAL A 176 4.16 2.92 -13.19
CA VAL A 176 4.72 1.67 -13.76
C VAL A 176 3.62 0.81 -14.37
N LEU A 177 2.48 0.67 -13.69
CA LEU A 177 1.38 -0.17 -14.19
C LEU A 177 0.69 0.46 -15.39
N GLN A 178 0.55 1.78 -15.43
CA GLN A 178 0.06 2.49 -16.62
C GLN A 178 0.96 2.20 -17.83
N GLU A 179 2.27 2.42 -17.68
CA GLU A 179 3.25 2.22 -18.75
C GLU A 179 3.35 0.75 -19.19
N HIS A 180 3.30 -0.19 -18.24
CA HIS A 180 3.28 -1.62 -18.54
C HIS A 180 2.05 -2.03 -19.33
N LEU A 181 0.86 -1.61 -18.89
CA LEU A 181 -0.40 -1.94 -19.55
C LEU A 181 -0.53 -1.29 -20.93
N ASP A 182 -0.04 -0.06 -21.08
CA ASP A 182 0.06 0.60 -22.39
C ASP A 182 1.00 -0.14 -23.34
N ARG A 183 2.20 -0.55 -22.88
CA ARG A 183 3.11 -1.37 -23.68
C ARG A 183 2.50 -2.71 -24.09
N LEU A 184 1.71 -3.32 -23.22
CA LEU A 184 1.13 -4.65 -23.45
C LEU A 184 -0.08 -4.63 -24.40
N ILE A 185 -0.96 -3.62 -24.26
CA ILE A 185 -2.22 -3.54 -25.02
C ILE A 185 -2.13 -2.57 -26.21
N GLY A 186 -1.25 -1.57 -26.13
CA GLY A 186 -1.10 -0.49 -27.13
C GLY A 186 -2.01 0.71 -26.89
N VAL A 187 -2.76 0.73 -25.78
CA VAL A 187 -3.51 1.91 -25.31
C VAL A 187 -3.39 2.01 -23.78
N PRO A 188 -3.38 3.24 -23.21
CA PRO A 188 -3.25 3.41 -21.78
C PRO A 188 -4.53 3.02 -21.03
N PRO A 189 -4.42 2.44 -19.82
CA PRO A 189 -5.57 2.09 -19.00
C PRO A 189 -6.27 3.29 -18.36
N TRP A 190 -5.52 4.39 -18.20
CA TRP A 190 -5.95 5.68 -17.68
C TRP A 190 -5.03 6.78 -18.22
#